data_AF-A0AAU3DB60-F1
#
_entry.id   AF-A0AAU3DB60-F1
#
_cell.length_a   1.000
_cell.length_b   1.000
_cell.length_c   1.000
_cell.angle_alpha   90.00
_cell.angle_beta   90.00
_cell.angle_gamma   90.00
#
_symmetry.space_group_name_H-M   'P 1'
#
loop_
_entity.id
_entity.type
_entity.pdbx_description
1 polymer ?
#
loop_
_entity_poly.entity_id
_entity_poly.type
_entity_poly.pdbx_seq_one_letter_code
_entity_poly.pdbx_strand_id
1 'polypeptide(L)'
;MEVVAGMLIMWAARKVRTAGRQLNGITDRTLELAAQRLSEVVEAKLGTDPAIRRLVSESEQDGQPTPAARASAETALQSAADRDPRFAAALEAIVSTLPSRTDTDAATGVTSPGIQAGGAVITGPNFGKISAPTKIFNLAVQNPLVTLIAIALLIAAAFFGVRALADSSGGGDGGETAASSGGGEGGQTAASSGGGGGGEAAASSGGGDAGKAGAAAMVGNWKSSGSSSPQVFGEDGTCSGFYYNNGVPLDIGGPMTCTMSSTPDAEGRYALVVTQSPNQAKYKVAFDTADHATVYSSTGQKIYEIDRF
;
A
#
# COMPACT_ATOMS: atom_id res chain seq x y z
N MET A 1 18.28 -19.79 -5.46
CA MET A 1 18.51 -19.39 -4.05
C MET A 1 18.64 -17.89 -3.86
N GLU A 2 19.25 -17.14 -4.79
CA GLU A 2 19.40 -15.68 -4.70
C GLU A 2 18.08 -14.91 -4.44
N VAL A 3 16.98 -15.29 -5.10
CA VAL A 3 15.64 -14.69 -4.87
C VAL A 3 15.16 -14.88 -3.43
N VAL A 4 15.35 -16.08 -2.88
CA VAL A 4 14.97 -16.42 -1.49
C VAL A 4 15.77 -15.59 -0.50
N ALA A 5 17.09 -15.49 -0.70
CA ALA A 5 17.96 -14.66 0.14
C ALA A 5 17.55 -13.18 0.06
N GLY A 6 17.28 -12.65 -1.14
CA GLY A 6 16.79 -11.29 -1.33
C GLY A 6 15.48 -11.00 -0.61
N MET A 7 14.53 -11.94 -0.61
CA MET A 7 13.26 -11.82 0.12
C MET A 7 13.45 -11.84 1.64
N LEU A 8 14.34 -12.70 2.16
CA LEU A 8 14.66 -12.72 3.59
C LEU A 8 15.29 -11.40 4.05
N ILE A 9 16.18 -10.82 3.25
CA ILE A 9 16.78 -9.51 3.51
C ILE A 9 15.70 -8.43 3.56
N MET A 10 14.79 -8.43 2.58
CA MET A 10 13.68 -7.49 2.52
C MET A 10 12.76 -7.61 3.75
N TRP A 11 12.44 -8.85 4.17
CA TRP A 11 11.67 -9.12 5.36
C TRP A 11 12.36 -8.60 6.63
N ALA A 12 13.65 -8.91 6.81
CA ALA A 12 14.42 -8.51 7.98
C ALA A 12 14.52 -6.98 8.10
N ALA A 13 14.83 -6.29 7.00
CA ALA A 13 14.86 -4.83 6.95
C ALA A 13 13.49 -4.19 7.24
N ARG A 14 12.38 -4.86 6.87
CA ARG A 14 11.01 -4.41 7.15
C ARG A 14 10.63 -4.59 8.60
N LYS A 15 11.03 -5.70 9.25
CA LYS A 15 10.71 -6.00 10.66
C LYS A 15 11.10 -4.85 11.60
N VAL A 16 12.24 -4.21 11.36
CA VAL A 16 12.71 -3.03 12.11
C VAL A 16 11.83 -1.80 11.88
N ARG A 17 11.33 -1.61 10.66
CA ARG A 17 10.47 -0.47 10.31
C ARG A 17 9.04 -0.62 10.82
N THR A 18 8.52 -1.85 10.89
CA THR A 18 7.15 -2.12 11.36
C THR A 18 6.97 -1.77 12.85
N ALA A 19 8.04 -1.78 13.64
CA ALA A 19 8.04 -1.25 15.01
C ALA A 19 7.91 0.30 15.05
N GLY A 20 8.14 0.99 13.93
CA GLY A 20 8.17 2.45 13.85
C GLY A 20 7.01 3.09 13.10
N ARG A 21 6.59 2.59 11.93
CA ARG A 21 5.51 3.17 11.10
C ARG A 21 4.89 2.12 10.15
N GLN A 22 3.56 1.99 10.15
CA GLN A 22 2.84 1.23 9.11
C GLN A 22 2.96 1.97 7.77
N LEU A 23 3.66 1.37 6.80
CA LEU A 23 3.82 1.91 5.45
C LEU A 23 2.62 1.53 4.58
N ASN A 24 1.99 2.55 4.00
CA ASN A 24 0.80 2.46 3.18
C ASN A 24 1.16 2.12 1.73
N GLY A 25 0.78 0.93 1.26
CA GLY A 25 0.96 0.48 -0.12
C GLY A 25 0.28 -0.87 -0.39
N ILE A 26 -0.80 -0.87 -1.16
CA ILE A 26 -1.67 -2.05 -1.40
C ILE A 26 -0.98 -3.09 -2.30
N THR A 27 -0.03 -2.69 -3.14
CA THR A 27 0.73 -3.62 -3.99
C THR A 27 1.72 -4.48 -3.20
N ASP A 28 2.03 -4.12 -1.94
CA ASP A 28 3.02 -4.82 -1.12
C ASP A 28 2.45 -6.00 -0.32
N ARG A 29 1.12 -6.18 -0.24
CA ARG A 29 0.54 -7.13 0.73
C ARG A 29 0.76 -8.59 0.36
N THR A 30 0.66 -8.93 -0.93
CA THR A 30 0.95 -10.30 -1.40
C THR A 30 2.43 -10.63 -1.22
N LEU A 31 3.31 -9.69 -1.55
CA LEU A 31 4.76 -9.84 -1.38
C LEU A 31 5.13 -9.95 0.10
N GLU A 32 4.49 -9.16 0.97
CA GLU A 32 4.68 -9.22 2.42
C GLU A 32 4.22 -10.55 2.99
N LEU A 33 3.05 -11.05 2.59
CA LEU A 33 2.56 -12.36 3.04
C LEU A 33 3.48 -13.49 2.55
N ALA A 34 4.00 -13.40 1.33
CA ALA A 34 4.98 -14.36 0.81
C ALA A 34 6.31 -14.30 1.58
N ALA A 35 6.81 -13.09 1.88
CA ALA A 35 8.01 -12.88 2.66
C ALA A 35 7.86 -13.38 4.11
N GLN A 36 6.68 -13.20 4.72
CA GLN A 36 6.38 -13.72 6.05
C GLN A 36 6.36 -15.26 6.06
N ARG A 37 5.65 -15.89 5.13
CA ARG A 37 5.64 -17.37 5.00
C ARG A 37 7.04 -17.92 4.75
N LEU A 38 7.83 -17.22 3.94
CA LEU A 38 9.22 -17.60 3.69
C LEU A 38 10.05 -17.57 4.97
N SER A 39 9.92 -16.51 5.77
CA SER A 39 10.61 -16.41 7.04
C SER A 39 10.21 -17.52 8.00
N GLU A 40 8.92 -17.85 8.12
CA GLU A 40 8.45 -18.93 9.00
C GLU A 40 9.05 -20.29 8.62
N VAL A 41 9.08 -20.61 7.31
CA VAL A 41 9.69 -21.85 6.81
C VAL A 41 11.20 -21.89 7.06
N VAL A 42 11.89 -20.77 6.86
CA VAL A 42 13.35 -20.67 7.08
C VAL A 42 13.68 -20.69 8.56
N GLU A 43 12.92 -20.01 9.42
CA GLU A 43 13.13 -19.99 10.87
C GLU A 43 12.87 -21.36 11.49
N ALA A 44 11.83 -22.07 11.06
CA ALA A 44 11.55 -23.43 11.50
C ALA A 44 12.70 -24.40 11.16
N LYS A 45 13.39 -24.20 10.03
CA LYS A 45 14.46 -25.09 9.57
C LYS A 45 15.86 -24.68 10.03
N LEU A 46 16.14 -23.39 10.02
CA LEU A 46 17.46 -22.77 10.15
C LEU A 46 17.52 -21.68 11.22
N GLY A 47 16.55 -21.59 12.14
CA GLY A 47 16.51 -20.54 13.16
C GLY A 47 17.75 -20.49 14.08
N THR A 48 18.46 -21.61 14.22
CA THR A 48 19.73 -21.69 14.97
C THR A 48 20.97 -21.58 14.10
N ASP A 49 20.84 -21.50 12.78
CA ASP A 49 21.96 -21.39 11.84
C ASP A 49 22.64 -20.02 11.97
N PRO A 50 23.97 -19.98 12.21
CA PRO A 50 24.68 -18.72 12.41
C PRO A 50 24.69 -17.82 11.17
N ALA A 51 24.62 -18.37 9.97
CA ALA A 51 24.60 -17.58 8.74
C ALA A 51 23.27 -16.83 8.57
N ILE A 52 22.14 -17.48 8.89
CA ILE A 52 20.82 -16.83 8.87
C ILE A 52 20.73 -15.76 9.95
N ARG A 53 21.17 -16.05 11.17
CA ARG A 53 21.17 -15.06 12.27
C ARG A 53 22.01 -13.83 11.94
N ARG A 54 23.18 -14.03 11.34
CA ARG A 54 24.04 -12.93 10.90
C ARG A 54 23.38 -12.10 9.80
N LEU A 55 22.77 -12.73 8.80
CA LEU A 55 22.05 -12.05 7.73
C LEU A 55 20.93 -11.15 8.29
N VAL A 56 20.10 -11.70 9.19
CA VAL A 56 19.00 -10.97 9.82
C VAL A 56 19.54 -9.81 10.65
N SER A 57 20.52 -10.06 11.53
CA SER A 57 21.09 -9.00 12.38
C SER A 57 21.71 -7.85 11.58
N GLU A 58 22.47 -8.12 10.51
CA GLU A 58 23.05 -7.06 9.67
C GLU A 58 21.96 -6.31 8.88
N SER A 59 20.94 -7.02 8.39
CA SER A 59 19.80 -6.40 7.70
C SER A 59 18.96 -5.53 8.63
N GLU A 60 18.83 -5.90 9.91
CA GLU A 60 18.12 -5.13 10.91
C GLU A 60 18.89 -3.84 11.31
N GLN A 61 20.22 -3.91 11.41
CA GLN A 61 21.05 -2.77 11.82
C GLN A 61 21.21 -1.74 10.70
N ASP A 62 21.59 -2.18 9.50
CA ASP A 62 22.02 -1.28 8.42
C ASP A 62 21.03 -1.22 7.25
N GLY A 63 19.97 -2.03 7.29
CA GLY A 63 19.00 -2.17 6.20
C GLY A 63 19.53 -2.96 4.99
N GLN A 64 20.84 -3.21 4.91
CA GLN A 64 21.48 -4.06 3.91
C GLN A 64 22.60 -4.90 4.55
N PRO A 65 22.56 -6.23 4.41
CA PRO A 65 23.64 -7.08 4.92
C PRO A 65 24.88 -7.00 4.04
N THR A 66 26.03 -7.30 4.63
CA THR A 66 27.30 -7.38 3.90
C THR A 66 27.24 -8.48 2.81
N PRO A 67 28.04 -8.35 1.72
CA PRO A 67 28.13 -9.39 0.70
C PRO A 67 28.53 -10.76 1.27
N ALA A 68 29.38 -10.77 2.30
CA ALA A 68 29.81 -11.99 2.98
C ALA A 68 28.67 -12.68 3.75
N ALA A 69 27.84 -11.91 4.47
CA ALA A 69 26.66 -12.46 5.15
C ALA A 69 25.63 -13.01 4.16
N ARG A 70 25.39 -12.31 3.04
CA ARG A 70 24.51 -12.81 1.97
C ARG A 70 24.99 -14.15 1.40
N ALA A 71 26.25 -14.23 0.98
CA ALA A 71 26.82 -15.46 0.42
C ALA A 71 26.77 -16.63 1.43
N SER A 72 26.99 -16.34 2.71
CA SER A 72 26.94 -17.36 3.78
C SER A 72 25.51 -17.90 3.96
N ALA A 73 24.50 -17.01 3.97
CA ALA A 73 23.10 -17.40 4.08
C ALA A 73 22.61 -18.18 2.85
N GLU A 74 23.01 -17.79 1.64
CA GLU A 74 22.70 -18.52 0.41
C GLU A 74 23.28 -19.95 0.44
N THR A 75 24.53 -20.09 0.90
CA THR A 75 25.17 -21.40 1.07
C THR A 75 24.43 -22.26 2.09
N ALA A 76 24.01 -21.68 3.23
CA ALA A 76 23.24 -22.39 4.24
C ALA A 76 21.85 -22.84 3.72
N LEU A 77 21.14 -21.96 3.01
CA LEU A 77 19.85 -22.25 2.39
C LEU A 77 19.96 -23.36 1.34
N GLN A 78 20.97 -23.28 0.46
CA GLN A 78 21.22 -24.32 -0.55
C GLN A 78 21.52 -25.66 0.12
N SER A 79 22.46 -25.67 1.08
CA SER A 79 22.84 -26.90 1.78
C SER A 79 21.69 -27.53 2.57
N ALA A 80 20.76 -26.72 3.09
CA ALA A 80 19.55 -27.20 3.75
C ALA A 80 18.53 -27.78 2.76
N ALA A 81 18.34 -27.15 1.61
CA ALA A 81 17.48 -27.63 0.54
C ALA A 81 17.99 -28.95 -0.06
N ASP A 82 19.30 -29.08 -0.24
CA ASP A 82 19.93 -30.32 -0.74
C ASP A 82 19.75 -31.49 0.25
N ARG A 83 19.73 -31.20 1.55
CA ARG A 83 19.58 -32.20 2.63
C ARG A 83 18.12 -32.52 2.96
N ASP A 84 17.19 -31.63 2.65
CA ASP A 84 15.76 -31.78 2.96
C ASP A 84 14.88 -31.42 1.75
N PRO A 85 14.44 -32.44 0.98
CA PRO A 85 13.57 -32.23 -0.17
C PRO A 85 12.23 -31.57 0.18
N ARG A 86 11.72 -31.74 1.41
CA ARG A 86 10.47 -31.09 1.83
C ARG A 86 10.67 -29.59 2.03
N PHE A 87 11.81 -29.20 2.58
CA PHE A 87 12.20 -27.80 2.70
C PHE A 87 12.39 -27.17 1.32
N ALA A 88 13.07 -27.86 0.40
CA ALA A 88 13.21 -27.40 -0.99
C ALA A 88 11.84 -27.18 -1.67
N ALA A 89 10.93 -28.14 -1.56
CA ALA A 89 9.58 -28.03 -2.12
C ALA A 89 8.77 -26.88 -1.48
N ALA A 90 8.93 -26.64 -0.18
CA ALA A 90 8.28 -25.51 0.49
C ALA A 90 8.81 -24.16 -0.02
N LEU A 91 10.12 -24.03 -0.20
CA LEU A 91 10.73 -22.82 -0.79
C LEU A 91 10.22 -22.58 -2.22
N GLU A 92 10.20 -23.63 -3.05
CA GLU A 92 9.71 -23.56 -4.43
C GLU A 92 8.23 -23.17 -4.50
N ALA A 93 7.40 -23.75 -3.63
CA ALA A 93 5.98 -23.42 -3.56
C ALA A 93 5.77 -21.94 -3.23
N ILE A 94 6.56 -21.37 -2.31
CA ILE A 94 6.47 -19.94 -1.96
C ILE A 94 6.93 -19.08 -3.14
N VAL A 95 8.07 -19.39 -3.77
CA VAL A 95 8.57 -18.61 -4.91
C VAL A 95 7.62 -18.65 -6.11
N SER A 96 6.97 -19.80 -6.35
CA SER A 96 6.00 -19.95 -7.45
C SER A 96 4.72 -19.14 -7.25
N THR A 97 4.40 -18.73 -6.01
CA THR A 97 3.26 -17.83 -5.74
C THR A 97 3.57 -16.36 -6.00
N LEU A 98 4.84 -16.02 -6.23
CA LEU A 98 5.21 -14.65 -6.54
C LEU A 98 4.78 -14.33 -7.97
N PRO A 99 4.14 -13.16 -8.20
CA PRO A 99 3.87 -12.73 -9.55
C PRO A 99 5.21 -12.60 -10.30
N SER A 100 5.34 -13.30 -11.43
CA SER A 100 6.51 -13.19 -12.31
C SER A 100 6.72 -11.72 -12.65
N ARG A 101 7.80 -11.11 -12.14
CA ARG A 101 8.12 -9.69 -12.32
C ARG A 101 8.50 -9.33 -13.76
N THR A 102 8.33 -10.25 -14.71
CA THR A 102 8.67 -10.06 -16.12
C THR A 102 7.70 -9.14 -16.87
N ASP A 103 6.50 -8.88 -16.34
CA ASP A 103 5.53 -7.98 -16.99
C ASP A 103 5.59 -6.56 -16.39
N THR A 104 6.80 -6.03 -16.21
CA THR A 104 6.94 -4.58 -16.10
C THR A 104 6.91 -4.02 -17.51
N ASP A 105 5.75 -4.08 -18.16
CA ASP A 105 5.48 -3.28 -19.35
C ASP A 105 5.81 -1.84 -18.99
N ALA A 106 6.83 -1.30 -19.66
CA ALA A 106 7.17 0.09 -19.60
C ALA A 106 5.88 0.86 -19.92
N ALA A 107 5.32 1.54 -18.92
CA ALA A 107 4.23 2.49 -19.12
C ALA A 107 4.77 3.67 -19.95
N THR A 108 4.91 3.47 -21.26
CA THR A 108 5.02 4.54 -22.24
C THR A 108 3.69 5.26 -22.25
N GLY A 109 3.65 6.40 -21.56
CA GLY A 109 2.69 7.49 -21.70
C GLY A 109 1.28 7.10 -22.18
N VAL A 110 0.42 6.69 -21.26
CA VAL A 110 -1.02 6.87 -21.48
C VAL A 110 -1.30 8.36 -21.36
N THR A 111 -1.37 9.02 -22.51
CA THR A 111 -2.05 10.31 -22.62
C THR A 111 -3.51 10.02 -22.24
N SER A 112 -3.96 10.50 -21.09
CA SER A 112 -5.37 10.38 -20.70
C SER A 112 -6.25 10.88 -21.85
N PRO A 113 -7.11 10.04 -22.46
CA PRO A 113 -8.18 10.58 -23.27
C PRO A 113 -9.06 11.36 -22.29
N GLY A 114 -9.19 12.66 -22.51
CA GLY A 114 -10.11 13.49 -21.76
C GLY A 114 -11.48 12.84 -21.76
N ILE A 115 -12.03 12.61 -20.57
CA ILE A 115 -13.40 12.17 -20.41
C ILE A 115 -14.29 13.28 -20.96
N GLN A 116 -14.83 13.08 -22.16
CA GLN A 116 -15.99 13.83 -22.63
C GLN A 116 -17.22 13.23 -21.96
N ALA A 117 -17.66 13.86 -20.87
CA ALA A 117 -18.98 13.68 -20.31
C ALA A 117 -19.76 14.99 -20.51
N GLY A 118 -20.71 14.98 -21.45
CA GLY A 118 -21.78 15.98 -21.54
C GLY A 118 -21.38 17.42 -21.89
N GLY A 119 -21.23 17.73 -23.18
CA GLY A 119 -21.77 18.96 -23.78
C GLY A 119 -21.37 20.35 -23.23
N ALA A 120 -20.34 20.51 -22.41
CA ALA A 120 -19.82 21.82 -22.01
C ALA A 120 -18.29 21.80 -21.90
N VAL A 121 -17.63 22.40 -22.90
CA VAL A 121 -16.20 22.70 -22.84
C VAL A 121 -16.03 24.00 -22.05
N ILE A 122 -15.58 23.91 -20.80
CA ILE A 122 -15.10 25.09 -20.06
C ILE A 122 -13.62 25.28 -20.43
N THR A 123 -13.36 25.99 -21.54
CA THR A 123 -12.05 26.59 -21.81
C THR A 123 -11.93 27.90 -21.02
N GLY A 124 -11.32 27.84 -19.83
CA GLY A 124 -10.84 29.02 -19.10
C GLY A 124 -9.34 29.23 -19.36
N PRO A 125 -8.88 30.42 -19.78
CA PRO A 125 -7.52 30.64 -20.29
C PRO A 125 -6.49 30.96 -19.19
N ASN A 126 -6.54 30.31 -18.02
CA ASN A 126 -5.59 30.59 -16.93
C ASN A 126 -5.17 29.33 -16.18
N PHE A 127 -4.24 28.57 -16.76
CA PHE A 127 -3.27 27.85 -15.95
C PHE A 127 -1.88 28.40 -16.24
N GLY A 128 -1.28 28.95 -15.20
CA GLY A 128 -0.02 29.66 -15.24
C GLY A 128 1.11 28.80 -15.80
N LYS A 129 2.02 29.50 -16.52
CA LYS A 129 3.36 29.03 -16.86
C LYS A 129 4.07 28.53 -15.59
N ILE A 130 4.16 27.22 -15.42
CA ILE A 130 5.12 26.60 -14.51
C ILE A 130 6.37 26.31 -15.33
N SER A 131 7.31 27.24 -15.33
CA SER A 131 8.69 26.99 -15.77
C SER A 131 9.43 26.29 -14.64
N ALA A 132 9.57 24.96 -14.73
CA ALA A 132 10.51 24.21 -13.91
C ALA A 132 11.72 23.80 -14.79
N PRO A 133 12.94 24.34 -14.56
CA PRO A 133 14.12 23.94 -15.29
C PRO A 133 14.77 22.72 -14.62
N THR A 134 14.33 21.52 -14.97
CA THR A 134 15.01 20.28 -14.55
C THR A 134 15.21 19.34 -15.73
N LYS A 135 16.15 19.72 -16.62
CA LYS A 135 16.61 18.93 -17.79
C LYS A 135 17.39 17.65 -17.45
N ILE A 136 17.49 17.23 -16.19
CA ILE A 136 18.39 16.13 -15.80
C ILE A 136 17.71 14.75 -15.83
N PHE A 137 16.38 14.66 -15.76
CA PHE A 137 15.72 13.35 -15.64
C PHE A 137 15.43 12.62 -16.96
N ASN A 138 15.68 13.23 -18.13
CA ASN A 138 15.34 12.59 -19.42
C ASN A 138 16.48 11.75 -20.03
N LEU A 139 17.70 11.78 -19.47
CA LEU A 139 18.82 11.01 -20.03
C LEU A 139 18.84 9.55 -19.56
N ALA A 140 18.31 9.27 -18.36
CA ALA A 140 18.28 7.91 -17.78
C ALA A 140 17.22 7.00 -18.42
N VAL A 141 16.17 7.58 -19.00
CA VAL A 141 15.06 6.82 -19.59
C VAL A 141 15.34 6.43 -21.05
N GLN A 142 16.17 7.21 -21.77
CA GLN A 142 16.42 6.95 -23.20
C GLN A 142 17.58 5.99 -23.49
N ASN A 143 18.54 5.80 -22.58
CA ASN A 143 19.71 4.96 -22.82
C ASN A 143 20.09 4.12 -21.59
N PRO A 144 19.42 2.98 -21.34
CA PRO A 144 19.67 2.15 -20.15
C PRO A 144 21.12 1.65 -20.06
N LEU A 145 21.80 1.52 -21.21
CA LEU A 145 23.20 1.09 -21.28
C LEU A 145 24.18 2.13 -20.73
N VAL A 146 23.90 3.43 -20.88
CA VAL A 146 24.75 4.51 -20.35
C VAL A 146 24.59 4.60 -18.82
N THR A 147 23.39 4.36 -18.30
CA THR A 147 23.14 4.32 -16.85
C THR A 147 23.86 3.16 -16.16
N LEU A 148 23.89 1.98 -16.80
CA LEU A 148 24.65 0.83 -16.28
C LEU A 148 26.16 1.09 -16.27
N ILE A 149 26.71 1.72 -17.31
CA ILE A 149 28.14 2.09 -17.34
C ILE A 149 28.47 3.12 -16.26
N ALA A 150 27.60 4.12 -16.04
CA ALA A 150 27.80 5.13 -14.99
C ALA A 150 27.77 4.52 -13.57
N ILE A 151 26.87 3.58 -13.31
CA ILE A 151 26.79 2.85 -12.03
C ILE A 151 28.03 1.96 -11.84
N ALA A 152 28.45 1.23 -12.89
CA ALA A 152 29.65 0.41 -12.84
C ALA A 152 30.93 1.23 -12.56
N LEU A 153 31.04 2.43 -13.14
CA LEU A 153 32.16 3.34 -12.89
C LEU A 153 32.14 3.93 -11.48
N LEU A 154 30.96 4.24 -10.91
CA LEU A 154 30.83 4.68 -9.52
C LEU A 154 31.22 3.58 -8.53
N ILE A 155 30.83 2.33 -8.82
CA ILE A 155 31.23 1.17 -8.02
C ILE A 155 32.75 0.97 -8.12
N ALA A 156 33.32 1.04 -9.33
CA ALA A 156 34.77 0.93 -9.51
C ALA A 156 35.55 2.05 -8.80
N ALA A 157 35.06 3.29 -8.82
CA ALA A 157 35.66 4.41 -8.10
C ALA A 157 35.59 4.23 -6.57
N ALA A 158 34.50 3.67 -6.04
CA ALA A 158 34.38 3.34 -4.63
C ALA A 158 35.33 2.20 -4.22
N PHE A 159 35.57 1.21 -5.09
CA PHE A 159 36.49 0.11 -4.81
C PHE A 159 37.97 0.50 -4.94
N PHE A 160 38.33 1.40 -5.86
CA PHE A 160 39.71 1.85 -6.04
C PHE A 160 40.08 3.09 -5.19
N GLY A 161 39.11 3.85 -4.69
CA GLY A 161 39.35 5.09 -3.92
C GLY A 161 39.63 4.91 -2.43
N VAL A 162 39.36 3.75 -1.82
CA VAL A 162 39.43 3.58 -0.35
C VAL A 162 40.84 3.29 0.19
N ARG A 163 41.87 3.21 -0.66
CA ARG A 163 43.25 2.94 -0.20
C ARG A 163 44.08 4.17 0.18
N ALA A 164 43.51 5.38 0.24
CA ALA A 164 44.29 6.61 0.42
C ALA A 164 43.96 7.51 1.62
N LEU A 165 42.96 7.22 2.46
CA LEU A 165 42.64 8.10 3.59
C LEU A 165 42.31 7.31 4.86
N ALA A 166 43.36 6.79 5.50
CA ALA A 166 43.35 6.42 6.91
C ALA A 166 44.50 7.15 7.59
N ASP A 167 44.27 8.43 7.91
CA ASP A 167 44.95 9.15 8.99
C ASP A 167 44.25 10.50 9.18
N SER A 168 43.47 10.65 10.25
CA SER A 168 43.35 11.90 11.01
C SER A 168 42.46 11.67 12.23
N SER A 169 43.13 11.64 13.37
CA SER A 169 42.61 11.56 14.73
C SER A 169 42.15 12.90 15.28
N GLY A 170 41.33 12.86 16.34
CA GLY A 170 41.13 13.95 17.32
C GLY A 170 39.72 14.52 17.23
N GLY A 171 38.89 14.53 18.27
CA GLY A 171 39.17 14.79 19.68
C GLY A 171 38.45 16.09 20.03
N GLY A 172 37.50 16.08 20.99
CA GLY A 172 36.78 17.30 21.37
C GLY A 172 35.57 17.04 22.28
N ASP A 173 35.84 16.95 23.58
CA ASP A 173 34.88 17.13 24.66
C ASP A 173 34.32 18.57 24.71
N GLY A 174 33.10 18.71 25.25
CA GLY A 174 32.75 19.90 26.04
C GLY A 174 31.41 20.57 25.70
N GLY A 175 30.49 20.54 26.67
CA GLY A 175 29.92 21.80 27.18
C GLY A 175 28.42 22.07 27.02
N GLU A 176 27.84 22.45 28.16
CA GLU A 176 26.69 23.36 28.36
C GLU A 176 25.24 22.84 28.37
N THR A 177 24.82 22.52 29.59
CA THR A 177 23.52 22.86 30.18
C THR A 177 23.29 24.37 30.27
N ALA A 178 22.14 24.86 29.79
CA ALA A 178 21.43 26.01 30.36
C ALA A 178 19.95 26.04 29.93
N ALA A 179 19.12 26.52 30.84
CA ALA A 179 17.66 26.52 30.83
C ALA A 179 17.02 27.51 29.85
N SER A 180 15.74 27.29 29.53
CA SER A 180 14.80 28.40 29.33
C SER A 180 13.35 28.00 29.58
N SER A 181 12.66 28.91 30.27
CA SER A 181 11.31 28.89 30.81
C SER A 181 10.30 29.60 29.90
N GLY A 182 9.01 29.24 30.03
CA GLY A 182 7.84 30.01 29.54
C GLY A 182 6.83 29.04 28.91
N GLY A 183 5.53 29.01 29.24
CA GLY A 183 4.61 30.05 29.67
C GLY A 183 3.47 30.12 28.63
N GLY A 184 2.21 29.98 29.05
CA GLY A 184 1.00 30.18 28.22
C GLY A 184 -0.01 29.02 28.36
N GLU A 185 -0.99 29.08 29.27
CA GLU A 185 -2.31 29.76 29.16
C GLU A 185 -3.24 29.23 28.06
N GLY A 186 -4.36 28.64 28.51
CA GLY A 186 -5.72 29.05 28.13
C GLY A 186 -6.26 28.61 26.76
N GLY A 187 -7.33 27.82 26.77
CA GLY A 187 -8.12 27.63 25.55
C GLY A 187 -9.24 26.59 25.64
N GLN A 188 -10.25 26.85 26.47
CA GLN A 188 -11.54 26.16 26.41
C GLN A 188 -12.25 26.47 25.08
N THR A 189 -12.68 25.44 24.34
CA THR A 189 -13.78 25.53 23.35
C THR A 189 -14.61 24.25 23.51
N ALA A 190 -15.70 24.32 24.26
CA ALA A 190 -17.05 24.60 23.78
C ALA A 190 -17.66 23.40 23.02
N ALA A 191 -18.35 22.56 23.79
CA ALA A 191 -19.33 21.60 23.30
C ALA A 191 -20.45 22.33 22.56
N SER A 192 -20.67 21.99 21.30
CA SER A 192 -21.86 22.39 20.55
C SER A 192 -22.82 21.22 20.50
N SER A 193 -23.84 21.29 21.37
CA SER A 193 -25.04 20.48 21.33
C SER A 193 -26.12 21.25 20.56
N GLY A 194 -26.45 20.79 19.35
CA GLY A 194 -27.68 21.14 18.64
C GLY A 194 -28.10 19.89 17.85
N GLY A 195 -29.32 19.39 17.89
CA GLY A 195 -30.58 20.06 18.18
C GLY A 195 -31.50 19.83 16.99
N GLY A 196 -32.34 18.78 17.09
CA GLY A 196 -33.66 18.62 16.47
C GLY A 196 -33.88 19.03 15.02
N GLY A 197 -34.10 18.04 14.16
CA GLY A 197 -34.73 18.22 12.85
C GLY A 197 -35.41 16.93 12.41
N GLY A 198 -36.56 16.61 13.00
CA GLY A 198 -37.45 15.55 12.51
C GLY A 198 -38.06 15.96 11.17
N GLY A 199 -37.44 15.53 10.08
CA GLY A 199 -38.00 15.57 8.74
C GLY A 199 -38.50 14.17 8.39
N GLU A 200 -39.78 13.92 8.64
CA GLU A 200 -40.50 12.75 8.15
C GLU A 200 -40.57 12.86 6.62
N ALA A 201 -39.58 12.28 5.95
CA ALA A 201 -39.52 12.24 4.50
C ALA A 201 -40.59 11.27 4.00
N ALA A 202 -41.64 11.84 3.40
CA ALA A 202 -42.67 11.12 2.69
C ALA A 202 -42.05 10.20 1.63
N ALA A 203 -42.23 8.89 1.83
CA ALA A 203 -41.94 7.87 0.84
C ALA A 203 -42.81 8.11 -0.40
N SER A 204 -42.23 8.73 -1.43
CA SER A 204 -42.81 8.80 -2.76
C SER A 204 -42.69 7.41 -3.40
N SER A 205 -43.73 6.60 -3.23
CA SER A 205 -43.88 5.29 -3.89
C SER A 205 -44.27 5.49 -5.35
N GLY A 206 -43.33 6.00 -6.15
CA GLY A 206 -43.42 5.95 -7.60
C GLY A 206 -43.28 4.50 -8.07
N GLY A 207 -44.40 3.87 -8.40
CA GLY A 207 -44.46 2.61 -9.12
C GLY A 207 -43.90 2.76 -10.54
N GLY A 208 -42.58 2.89 -10.63
CA GLY A 208 -41.81 2.65 -11.84
C GLY A 208 -41.30 1.23 -11.79
N ASP A 209 -41.20 0.63 -12.98
CA ASP A 209 -40.40 -0.55 -13.33
C ASP A 209 -39.45 -0.98 -12.19
N ALA A 210 -39.45 -2.26 -11.79
CA ALA A 210 -38.52 -2.83 -10.81
C ALA A 210 -37.07 -2.87 -11.36
N GLY A 211 -36.66 -1.75 -11.95
CA GLY A 211 -35.38 -1.46 -12.52
C GLY A 211 -34.35 -1.52 -11.44
N LYS A 212 -33.24 -2.16 -11.78
CA LYS A 212 -32.06 -2.27 -10.94
C LYS A 212 -31.77 -0.96 -10.23
N ALA A 213 -31.56 -1.06 -8.92
CA ALA A 213 -31.23 0.08 -8.11
C ALA A 213 -29.97 0.78 -8.66
N GLY A 214 -30.05 2.09 -8.84
CA GLY A 214 -28.95 2.89 -9.36
C GLY A 214 -27.92 3.25 -8.30
N ALA A 215 -26.90 4.03 -8.68
CA ALA A 215 -25.84 4.46 -7.77
C ALA A 215 -26.35 5.17 -6.49
N ALA A 216 -27.43 5.94 -6.60
CA ALA A 216 -28.05 6.63 -5.46
C ALA A 216 -28.56 5.65 -4.38
N ALA A 217 -28.86 4.40 -4.77
CA ALA A 217 -29.27 3.38 -3.83
C ALA A 217 -28.17 2.95 -2.88
N MET A 218 -26.91 3.39 -3.00
CA MET A 218 -25.87 3.08 -2.01
C MET A 218 -25.99 3.92 -0.73
N VAL A 219 -26.60 5.10 -0.79
CA VAL A 219 -26.69 6.01 0.36
C VAL A 219 -27.50 5.37 1.48
N GLY A 220 -26.96 5.27 2.68
CA GLY A 220 -27.64 4.70 3.84
C GLY A 220 -26.74 3.86 4.74
N ASN A 221 -27.37 3.12 5.66
CA ASN A 221 -26.73 2.19 6.57
C ASN A 221 -26.83 0.77 6.02
N TRP A 222 -25.70 0.06 6.02
CA TRP A 222 -25.54 -1.27 5.46
C TRP A 222 -24.84 -2.18 6.43
N LYS A 223 -25.07 -3.48 6.29
CA LYS A 223 -24.40 -4.50 7.07
C LYS A 223 -23.79 -5.53 6.13
N SER A 224 -22.48 -5.76 6.26
CA SER A 224 -21.80 -6.78 5.47
C SER A 224 -22.07 -8.19 6.00
N SER A 225 -22.19 -9.16 5.11
CA SER A 225 -22.27 -10.58 5.44
C SER A 225 -21.03 -10.99 6.25
N GLY A 226 -21.22 -11.32 7.53
CA GLY A 226 -20.14 -11.71 8.44
C GLY A 226 -19.55 -10.58 9.31
N SER A 227 -20.04 -9.35 9.19
CA SER A 227 -19.68 -8.23 10.09
C SER A 227 -20.84 -7.88 11.02
N SER A 228 -20.53 -7.55 12.27
CA SER A 228 -21.49 -6.96 13.20
C SER A 228 -21.57 -5.43 13.08
N SER A 229 -20.56 -4.80 12.47
CA SER A 229 -20.44 -3.35 12.42
C SER A 229 -21.09 -2.79 11.15
N PRO A 230 -21.85 -1.69 11.27
CA PRO A 230 -22.49 -1.07 10.13
C PRO A 230 -21.49 -0.33 9.24
N GLN A 231 -21.83 -0.29 7.96
CA GLN A 231 -21.23 0.54 6.93
C GLN A 231 -22.18 1.71 6.66
N VAL A 232 -21.64 2.91 6.60
CA VAL A 232 -22.45 4.11 6.33
C VAL A 232 -21.96 4.75 5.04
N PHE A 233 -22.88 5.07 4.15
CA PHE A 233 -22.63 5.89 2.96
C PHE A 233 -23.47 7.16 3.05
N GLY A 234 -22.81 8.30 3.22
CA GLY A 234 -23.42 9.62 3.22
C GLY A 234 -23.71 10.13 1.80
N GLU A 235 -24.71 11.00 1.68
CA GLU A 235 -25.05 11.70 0.43
C GLU A 235 -23.94 12.63 -0.05
N ASP A 236 -23.12 13.13 0.88
CA ASP A 236 -21.98 14.01 0.64
C ASP A 236 -20.71 13.27 0.22
N GLY A 237 -20.79 11.95 0.03
CA GLY A 237 -19.65 11.10 -0.28
C GLY A 237 -18.78 10.78 0.93
N THR A 238 -19.18 11.11 2.16
CA THR A 238 -18.54 10.56 3.36
C THR A 238 -18.95 9.09 3.54
N CYS A 239 -18.08 8.29 4.12
CA CYS A 239 -18.44 6.92 4.46
C CYS A 239 -17.65 6.38 5.64
N SER A 240 -18.13 5.30 6.26
CA SER A 240 -17.48 4.66 7.41
C SER A 240 -17.73 3.15 7.44
N GLY A 241 -16.92 2.41 8.22
CA GLY A 241 -17.04 0.95 8.31
C GLY A 241 -16.43 0.18 7.13
N PHE A 242 -15.59 0.84 6.33
CA PHE A 242 -14.78 0.19 5.28
C PHE A 242 -13.40 -0.17 5.83
N TYR A 243 -12.75 -1.12 5.16
CA TYR A 243 -11.52 -1.82 5.58
C TYR A 243 -11.76 -2.85 6.67
N TYR A 244 -11.55 -4.12 6.33
CA TYR A 244 -11.65 -5.23 7.26
C TYR A 244 -10.30 -5.92 7.39
N ASN A 245 -9.95 -6.29 8.61
CA ASN A 245 -8.89 -7.24 8.90
C ASN A 245 -9.51 -8.41 9.68
N ASN A 246 -9.52 -9.61 9.08
CA ASN A 246 -10.13 -10.80 9.68
C ASN A 246 -11.61 -10.61 10.11
N GLY A 247 -12.41 -9.91 9.29
CA GLY A 247 -13.84 -9.69 9.56
C GLY A 247 -14.15 -8.56 10.56
N VAL A 248 -13.13 -7.90 11.12
CA VAL A 248 -13.31 -6.72 12.01
C VAL A 248 -12.97 -5.44 11.23
N PRO A 249 -13.80 -4.38 11.32
CA PRO A 249 -13.46 -3.09 10.73
C PRO A 249 -12.14 -2.55 11.30
N LEU A 250 -11.25 -2.15 10.41
CA LEU A 250 -9.99 -1.52 10.77
C LEU A 250 -10.18 0.00 10.71
N ASP A 251 -10.29 0.63 11.87
CA ASP A 251 -10.23 2.10 11.96
C ASP A 251 -8.77 2.56 11.93
N ILE A 252 -8.32 3.02 10.76
CA ILE A 252 -6.98 3.62 10.60
C ILE A 252 -6.97 5.12 10.95
N GLY A 253 -8.09 5.66 11.44
CA GLY A 253 -8.24 7.06 11.81
C GLY A 253 -8.41 8.01 10.62
N GLY A 254 -8.98 9.18 10.89
CA GLY A 254 -9.18 10.25 9.91
C GLY A 254 -10.44 10.08 9.04
N PRO A 255 -10.82 11.14 8.29
CA PRO A 255 -12.01 11.13 7.47
C PRO A 255 -11.88 10.14 6.31
N MET A 256 -12.98 9.47 5.99
CA MET A 256 -13.07 8.53 4.88
C MET A 256 -14.14 9.01 3.90
N THR A 257 -13.83 8.92 2.62
CA THR A 257 -14.72 9.29 1.52
C THR A 257 -14.95 8.11 0.58
N CYS A 258 -16.16 8.04 0.05
CA CYS A 258 -16.58 7.05 -0.92
C CYS A 258 -17.07 7.77 -2.18
N THR A 259 -16.61 7.32 -3.34
CA THR A 259 -17.10 7.80 -4.63
C THR A 259 -17.54 6.60 -5.45
N MET A 260 -18.75 6.65 -5.98
CA MET A 260 -19.28 5.60 -6.83
C MET A 260 -19.48 6.10 -8.26
N SER A 261 -19.25 5.25 -9.25
CA SER A 261 -19.52 5.60 -10.64
C SER A 261 -21.02 5.86 -10.85
N SER A 262 -21.36 6.78 -11.75
CA SER A 262 -22.75 7.07 -12.10
C SER A 262 -23.37 6.00 -13.01
N THR A 263 -22.54 5.27 -13.75
CA THR A 263 -22.94 4.18 -14.65
C THR A 263 -22.29 2.85 -14.23
N PRO A 264 -22.99 1.72 -14.41
CA PRO A 264 -22.40 0.42 -14.19
C PRO A 264 -21.49 0.00 -15.37
N ASP A 265 -20.63 -1.00 -15.14
CA ASP A 265 -19.86 -1.69 -16.17
C ASP A 265 -20.73 -2.64 -17.02
N ALA A 266 -20.11 -3.34 -17.98
CA ALA A 266 -20.81 -4.27 -18.88
C ALA A 266 -21.50 -5.42 -18.13
N GLU A 267 -21.06 -5.74 -16.91
CA GLU A 267 -21.67 -6.76 -16.06
C GLU A 267 -22.72 -6.18 -15.10
N GLY A 268 -23.03 -4.88 -15.20
CA GLY A 268 -24.02 -4.22 -14.35
C GLY A 268 -23.47 -3.82 -12.97
N ARG A 269 -22.15 -3.62 -12.83
CA ARG A 269 -21.49 -3.29 -11.55
C ARG A 269 -20.97 -1.87 -11.52
N TYR A 270 -21.23 -1.15 -10.44
CA TYR A 270 -20.72 0.19 -10.19
C TYR A 270 -19.31 0.15 -9.61
N ALA A 271 -18.42 1.04 -10.03
CA ALA A 271 -17.11 1.17 -9.43
C ALA A 271 -17.23 1.98 -8.13
N LEU A 272 -16.81 1.42 -7.00
CA LEU A 272 -16.74 2.09 -5.71
C LEU A 272 -15.28 2.34 -5.34
N VAL A 273 -14.93 3.59 -5.09
CA VAL A 273 -13.61 3.99 -4.62
C VAL A 273 -13.74 4.51 -3.20
N VAL A 274 -13.08 3.83 -2.27
CA VAL A 274 -13.02 4.24 -0.86
C VAL A 274 -11.65 4.84 -0.62
N THR A 275 -11.59 6.07 -0.10
CA THR A 275 -10.35 6.79 0.17
C THR A 275 -10.31 7.19 1.63
N GLN A 276 -9.21 6.86 2.29
CA GLN A 276 -8.88 7.30 3.64
C GLN A 276 -7.39 7.60 3.66
N SER A 277 -7.03 8.86 3.42
CA SER A 277 -5.67 9.26 3.09
C SER A 277 -4.64 8.72 4.10
N PRO A 278 -3.55 8.09 3.63
CA PRO A 278 -3.11 7.98 2.23
C PRO A 278 -3.61 6.71 1.49
N ASN A 279 -4.51 5.95 2.09
CA ASN A 279 -4.99 4.69 1.54
C ASN A 279 -6.19 4.87 0.61
N GLN A 280 -6.24 4.06 -0.45
CA GLN A 280 -7.37 4.02 -1.37
C GLN A 280 -7.62 2.58 -1.81
N ALA A 281 -8.87 2.12 -1.71
CA ALA A 281 -9.29 0.83 -2.24
C ALA A 281 -10.35 1.00 -3.33
N LYS A 282 -10.33 0.08 -4.30
CA LYS A 282 -11.30 0.04 -5.42
C LYS A 282 -12.06 -1.28 -5.39
N TYR A 283 -13.38 -1.17 -5.45
CA TYR A 283 -14.32 -2.29 -5.45
C TYR A 283 -15.28 -2.15 -6.63
N LYS A 284 -16.01 -3.22 -6.91
CA LYS A 284 -17.20 -3.16 -7.76
C LYS A 284 -18.42 -3.57 -6.95
N VAL A 285 -19.56 -2.93 -7.17
CA VAL A 285 -20.81 -3.19 -6.44
C VAL A 285 -21.91 -3.51 -7.44
N ALA A 286 -22.58 -4.65 -7.28
CA ALA A 286 -23.77 -5.01 -8.04
C ALA A 286 -24.98 -4.93 -7.12
N PHE A 287 -25.99 -4.14 -7.47
CA PHE A 287 -27.26 -4.13 -6.75
C PHE A 287 -28.17 -5.25 -7.28
N ASP A 288 -28.54 -6.16 -6.40
CA ASP A 288 -29.55 -7.17 -6.68
C ASP A 288 -30.95 -6.61 -6.41
N THR A 289 -31.08 -5.79 -5.36
CA THR A 289 -32.26 -4.99 -5.03
C THR A 289 -31.85 -3.60 -4.53
N ALA A 290 -32.80 -2.76 -4.11
CA ALA A 290 -32.49 -1.48 -3.47
C ALA A 290 -31.84 -1.64 -2.08
N ASP A 291 -32.03 -2.80 -1.45
CA ASP A 291 -31.64 -3.08 -0.06
C ASP A 291 -30.63 -4.23 0.03
N HIS A 292 -30.20 -4.80 -1.10
CA HIS A 292 -29.21 -5.87 -1.17
C HIS A 292 -28.22 -5.62 -2.31
N ALA A 293 -26.94 -5.74 -2.01
CA ALA A 293 -25.89 -5.63 -3.01
C ALA A 293 -24.73 -6.60 -2.76
N THR A 294 -24.09 -7.04 -3.84
CA THR A 294 -22.87 -7.84 -3.79
C THR A 294 -21.64 -6.97 -4.07
N VAL A 295 -20.62 -7.07 -3.22
CA VAL A 295 -19.33 -6.37 -3.36
C VAL A 295 -18.26 -7.32 -3.90
N TYR A 296 -17.56 -6.83 -4.92
CA TYR A 296 -16.50 -7.54 -5.63
C TYR A 296 -15.17 -6.78 -5.54
N SER A 297 -14.07 -7.49 -5.71
CA SER A 297 -12.75 -6.91 -5.91
C SER A 297 -12.68 -6.11 -7.20
N SER A 298 -11.63 -5.30 -7.36
CA SER A 298 -11.33 -4.62 -8.63
C SER A 298 -11.16 -5.59 -9.81
N THR A 299 -10.74 -6.84 -9.55
CA THR A 299 -10.61 -7.92 -10.53
C THR A 299 -11.93 -8.67 -10.79
N GLY A 300 -13.00 -8.33 -10.08
CA GLY A 300 -14.33 -8.90 -10.28
C GLY A 300 -14.61 -10.18 -9.47
N GLN A 301 -13.77 -10.56 -8.52
CA GLN A 301 -14.03 -11.67 -7.60
C GLN A 301 -15.01 -11.22 -6.51
N LYS A 302 -16.05 -12.01 -6.23
CA LYS A 302 -16.97 -11.74 -5.12
C LYS A 302 -16.23 -11.77 -3.78
N ILE A 303 -16.42 -10.75 -2.94
CA ILE A 303 -15.80 -10.66 -1.61
C ILE A 303 -16.86 -10.90 -0.53
N TYR A 304 -17.95 -10.14 -0.54
CA TYR A 304 -19.04 -10.23 0.45
C TYR A 304 -20.35 -9.63 -0.11
N GLU A 305 -21.44 -9.82 0.62
CA GLU A 305 -22.74 -9.19 0.38
C GLU A 305 -23.01 -8.12 1.43
N ILE A 306 -23.86 -7.14 1.11
CA ILE A 306 -24.33 -6.11 2.03
C ILE A 306 -25.86 -6.00 1.98
N ASP A 307 -26.46 -5.85 3.15
CA ASP A 307 -27.89 -5.62 3.32
C ASP A 307 -28.15 -4.27 4.01
N ARG A 308 -29.13 -3.52 3.53
CA ARG A 308 -29.58 -2.29 4.17
C ARG A 308 -30.43 -2.62 5.41
N PHE A 309 -30.32 -1.79 6.45
CA PHE A 309 -31.15 -1.91 7.66
C PHE A 309 -31.53 -0.54 8.25
#